data_AF-A0A9D7U984-F1
#
_entry.id   AF-A0A9D7U984-F1
#
_cell.length_a   1.000
_cell.length_b   1.000
_cell.length_c   1.000
_cell.angle_alpha   90.00
_cell.angle_beta   90.00
_cell.angle_gamma   90.00
#
_symmetry.space_group_name_H-M   'P 1'
#
loop_
_entity.id
_entity.type
_entity.pdbx_description
1 polymer ?
#
loop_
_entity_poly.entity_id
_entity_poly.type
_entity_poly.pdbx_seq_one_letter_code
_entity_poly.pdbx_strand_id
1 'polypeptide(L)'
;MSLSQSETADFATSTGLTAEDVANVEERPIIQKDIYYNLLNIMGYRLKNTPGSSMELYASDPDGKDPRPYAEDVKKYLVETWGVNPDQLPIATGDATPKSGTPRTPADDVPFTVEENRRVHLRKMTPDKLGHRVAIAVKREAEEDHQIYTEITTNENIASWQATITGNGQKRSFGPYTERSVYMDPTGLLSTSQPSGQFSMEVVARTADGRTLSDVENFTLVRTQSEGISTRFRLNFEYAEEDPVGRSKEYLVKEVAPSIKSGAKVYIYGHTDKLGKDNVNLDLSSSRANETKQMLQDALSARGITNVKIIAKGMGENEPPFSNDLPEGRMYNRTVIVDVIQ
;
A
#
# COMPACT_ATOMS: atom_id res chain seq x y z
N MET A 1 -16.82 -12.04 -7.26
CA MET A 1 -18.00 -12.42 -8.05
C MET A 1 -17.66 -13.67 -8.83
N SER A 2 -18.41 -14.75 -8.63
CA SER A 2 -18.30 -15.95 -9.45
C SER A 2 -19.01 -15.73 -10.78
N LEU A 3 -18.35 -16.01 -11.89
CA LEU A 3 -18.98 -16.09 -13.20
C LEU A 3 -19.65 -17.45 -13.41
N SER A 4 -20.64 -17.49 -14.29
CA SER A 4 -21.10 -18.71 -14.96
C SER A 4 -20.15 -19.11 -16.10
N GLN A 5 -20.25 -20.35 -16.58
CA GLN A 5 -19.41 -20.83 -17.68
C GLN A 5 -19.56 -19.99 -18.96
N SER A 6 -20.79 -19.55 -19.29
CA SER A 6 -21.06 -18.68 -20.44
C SER A 6 -20.43 -17.30 -20.34
N GLU A 7 -20.29 -16.76 -19.12
CA GLU A 7 -19.71 -15.44 -18.89
C GLU A 7 -18.17 -15.46 -18.96
N THR A 8 -17.54 -16.63 -18.85
CA THR A 8 -16.06 -16.73 -18.91
C THR A 8 -15.47 -16.36 -20.27
N ALA A 9 -16.23 -16.54 -21.35
CA ALA A 9 -15.77 -16.28 -22.72
C ALA A 9 -15.45 -14.79 -22.95
N ASP A 10 -16.26 -13.90 -22.36
CA ASP A 10 -16.15 -12.46 -22.56
C ASP A 10 -15.35 -11.76 -21.44
N PHE A 11 -14.97 -12.50 -20.38
CA PHE A 11 -14.29 -11.93 -19.22
C PHE A 11 -13.01 -11.18 -19.60
N ALA A 12 -12.10 -11.78 -20.36
CA ALA A 12 -10.85 -11.13 -20.76
C ALA A 12 -11.09 -9.86 -21.62
N THR A 13 -12.03 -9.92 -22.56
CA THR A 13 -12.40 -8.80 -23.43
C THR A 13 -13.04 -7.65 -22.64
N SER A 14 -13.96 -7.96 -21.71
CA SER A 14 -14.66 -6.96 -20.89
C SER A 14 -13.75 -6.27 -19.86
N THR A 15 -12.68 -6.94 -19.46
CA THR A 15 -11.75 -6.49 -18.41
C THR A 15 -10.45 -5.90 -18.97
N GLY A 16 -10.13 -6.19 -20.23
CA GLY A 16 -8.83 -5.88 -20.84
C GLY A 16 -7.66 -6.67 -20.24
N LEU A 17 -7.93 -7.78 -19.54
CA LEU A 17 -6.92 -8.66 -18.93
C LEU A 17 -6.31 -9.60 -19.97
N THR A 18 -5.01 -9.87 -19.84
CA THR A 18 -4.31 -10.84 -20.70
C THR A 18 -3.72 -11.99 -19.87
N ALA A 19 -3.30 -13.06 -20.52
CA ALA A 19 -2.77 -14.23 -19.82
C ALA A 19 -1.42 -13.95 -19.13
N GLU A 20 -0.68 -12.94 -19.60
CA GLU A 20 0.63 -12.57 -19.08
C GLU A 20 0.64 -11.24 -18.32
N ASP A 21 -0.34 -10.34 -18.55
CA ASP A 21 -0.52 -9.05 -17.86
C ASP A 21 0.78 -8.23 -17.66
N VAL A 22 1.66 -8.16 -18.67
CA VAL A 22 2.87 -7.33 -18.63
C VAL A 22 2.88 -6.30 -19.76
N ALA A 23 3.01 -5.02 -19.35
CA ALA A 23 3.35 -3.79 -20.08
C ALA A 23 2.50 -3.39 -21.31
N ASN A 24 2.12 -2.10 -21.36
CA ASN A 24 1.20 -1.44 -22.31
C ASN A 24 -0.29 -1.54 -21.94
N VAL A 25 -0.62 -1.07 -20.75
CA VAL A 25 -2.00 -0.93 -20.32
C VAL A 25 -2.52 0.41 -20.85
N GLU A 26 -3.28 0.38 -21.95
CA GLU A 26 -4.24 1.46 -22.23
C GLU A 26 -5.21 1.57 -21.03
N GLU A 27 -5.86 2.73 -20.84
CA GLU A 27 -6.77 2.95 -19.69
C GLU A 27 -7.74 1.77 -19.51
N ARG A 28 -7.69 1.13 -18.32
CA ARG A 28 -8.58 0.01 -18.00
C ARG A 28 -9.79 0.53 -17.21
N PRO A 29 -11.01 0.03 -17.47
CA PRO A 29 -12.21 0.41 -16.71
C PRO A 29 -12.24 -0.18 -15.29
N ILE A 30 -11.26 -1.04 -14.94
CA ILE A 30 -11.19 -1.78 -13.67
C ILE A 30 -10.53 -0.92 -12.60
N ILE A 31 -11.19 -0.81 -11.45
CA ILE A 31 -10.57 -0.27 -10.23
C ILE A 31 -10.02 -1.40 -9.35
N GLN A 32 -9.11 -1.07 -8.44
CA GLN A 32 -8.38 -2.06 -7.66
C GLN A 32 -9.26 -3.07 -6.89
N LYS A 33 -10.42 -2.64 -6.40
CA LYS A 33 -11.36 -3.51 -5.69
C LYS A 33 -11.97 -4.58 -6.62
N ASP A 34 -12.11 -4.27 -7.90
CA ASP A 34 -12.58 -5.21 -8.91
C ASP A 34 -11.56 -6.32 -9.15
N ILE A 35 -10.25 -6.02 -9.07
CA ILE A 35 -9.21 -7.07 -9.14
C ILE A 35 -9.41 -8.08 -8.02
N TYR A 36 -9.61 -7.61 -6.77
CA TYR A 36 -9.82 -8.50 -5.64
C TYR A 36 -11.04 -9.40 -5.87
N TYR A 37 -12.19 -8.81 -6.20
CA TYR A 37 -13.41 -9.57 -6.40
C TYR A 37 -13.38 -10.47 -7.65
N ASN A 38 -12.43 -10.27 -8.54
CA ASN A 38 -12.19 -11.10 -9.72
C ASN A 38 -10.92 -11.96 -9.60
N LEU A 39 -10.29 -12.08 -8.43
CA LEU A 39 -9.05 -12.84 -8.28
C LEU A 39 -9.19 -14.28 -8.79
N LEU A 40 -10.28 -14.96 -8.45
CA LEU A 40 -10.55 -16.31 -8.94
C LEU A 40 -10.80 -16.38 -10.44
N ASN A 41 -11.40 -15.34 -11.03
CA ASN A 41 -11.64 -15.26 -12.47
C ASN A 41 -10.32 -15.04 -13.23
N ILE A 42 -9.47 -14.15 -12.72
CA ILE A 42 -8.11 -13.91 -13.23
C ILE A 42 -7.31 -15.21 -13.19
N MET A 43 -7.31 -15.89 -12.04
CA MET A 43 -6.58 -17.15 -11.90
C MET A 43 -7.16 -18.27 -12.78
N GLY A 44 -8.48 -18.40 -12.85
CA GLY A 44 -9.14 -19.36 -13.74
C GLY A 44 -8.77 -19.14 -15.20
N TYR A 45 -8.80 -17.90 -15.66
CA TYR A 45 -8.36 -17.53 -17.01
C TYR A 45 -6.88 -17.87 -17.24
N ARG A 46 -5.98 -17.50 -16.32
CA ARG A 46 -4.54 -17.74 -16.47
C ARG A 46 -4.20 -19.24 -16.47
N LEU A 47 -4.78 -20.01 -15.57
CA LEU A 47 -4.56 -21.46 -15.46
C LEU A 47 -5.04 -22.20 -16.71
N LYS A 48 -6.22 -21.82 -17.23
CA LYS A 48 -6.79 -22.38 -18.47
C LYS A 48 -5.88 -22.11 -19.67
N ASN A 49 -5.33 -20.90 -19.78
CA ASN A 49 -4.54 -20.46 -20.93
C ASN A 49 -3.03 -20.71 -20.78
N THR A 50 -2.59 -21.33 -19.68
CA THR A 50 -1.19 -21.67 -19.43
C THR A 50 -1.05 -23.17 -19.13
N PRO A 51 -1.03 -24.05 -20.15
CA PRO A 51 -0.90 -25.48 -19.94
C PRO A 51 0.35 -25.84 -19.14
N GLY A 52 0.22 -26.80 -18.21
CA GLY A 52 1.32 -27.20 -17.32
C GLY A 52 1.58 -26.26 -16.14
N SER A 53 0.84 -25.16 -16.02
CA SER A 53 0.87 -24.33 -14.82
C SER A 53 0.17 -25.00 -13.64
N SER A 54 0.55 -24.63 -12.42
CA SER A 54 -0.10 -25.09 -11.19
C SER A 54 -0.21 -23.99 -10.16
N MET A 55 -1.18 -24.13 -9.25
CA MET A 55 -1.42 -23.23 -8.13
C MET A 55 -1.96 -24.04 -6.95
N GLU A 56 -1.27 -24.01 -5.81
CA GLU A 56 -1.69 -24.71 -4.60
C GLU A 56 -2.76 -23.89 -3.85
N LEU A 57 -3.84 -24.57 -3.46
CA LEU A 57 -4.92 -24.03 -2.64
C LEU A 57 -4.67 -24.37 -1.17
N TYR A 58 -4.62 -23.34 -0.33
CA TYR A 58 -4.32 -23.49 1.09
C TYR A 58 -5.34 -22.77 1.97
N ALA A 59 -6.24 -23.52 2.60
CA ALA A 59 -7.37 -22.97 3.33
C ALA A 59 -7.12 -22.85 4.84
N SER A 60 -7.84 -21.92 5.47
CA SER A 60 -8.01 -21.82 6.92
C SER A 60 -9.49 -21.76 7.30
N ASP A 61 -9.78 -22.14 8.54
CA ASP A 61 -11.10 -22.02 9.14
C ASP A 61 -11.03 -21.18 10.42
N PRO A 62 -11.98 -20.27 10.65
CA PRO A 62 -12.04 -19.41 11.83
C PRO A 62 -12.04 -20.16 13.16
N ASP A 63 -12.68 -21.32 13.20
CA ASP A 63 -12.86 -22.11 14.41
C ASP A 63 -11.82 -23.23 14.53
N GLY A 64 -10.83 -23.27 13.64
CA GLY A 64 -9.84 -24.34 13.56
C GLY A 64 -10.42 -25.68 13.13
N LYS A 65 -11.62 -25.70 12.51
CA LYS A 65 -12.19 -26.89 11.89
C LYS A 65 -11.39 -27.27 10.65
N ASP A 66 -11.71 -28.43 10.08
CA ASP A 66 -11.14 -28.85 8.80
C ASP A 66 -11.43 -27.82 7.69
N PRO A 67 -10.41 -27.12 7.16
CA PRO A 67 -10.61 -26.05 6.20
C PRO A 67 -10.67 -26.56 4.75
N ARG A 68 -10.45 -27.87 4.52
CA ARG A 68 -10.44 -28.48 3.18
C ARG A 68 -11.68 -28.15 2.34
N PRO A 69 -12.91 -28.12 2.89
CA PRO A 69 -14.09 -27.76 2.11
C PRO A 69 -13.99 -26.40 1.40
N TYR A 70 -13.36 -25.38 2.02
CA TYR A 70 -13.19 -24.08 1.36
C TYR A 70 -12.25 -24.17 0.14
N ALA A 71 -11.16 -24.95 0.25
CA ALA A 71 -10.27 -25.18 -0.88
C ALA A 71 -10.95 -26.01 -1.98
N GLU A 72 -11.78 -26.99 -1.60
CA GLU A 72 -12.57 -27.79 -2.52
C GLU A 72 -13.61 -26.94 -3.27
N ASP A 73 -14.28 -26.01 -2.61
CA ASP A 73 -15.22 -25.08 -3.25
C ASP A 73 -14.52 -24.18 -4.28
N VAL A 74 -13.35 -23.62 -3.94
CA VAL A 74 -12.54 -22.84 -4.88
C VAL A 74 -12.08 -23.70 -6.05
N LYS A 75 -11.61 -24.93 -5.78
CA LYS A 75 -11.19 -25.88 -6.81
C LYS A 75 -12.35 -26.19 -7.75
N LYS A 76 -13.52 -26.50 -7.20
CA LYS A 76 -14.74 -26.79 -7.95
C LYS A 76 -15.11 -25.64 -8.86
N TYR A 77 -15.10 -24.41 -8.34
CA TYR A 77 -15.37 -23.22 -9.14
C TYR A 77 -14.45 -23.11 -10.37
N LEU A 78 -13.14 -23.26 -10.18
CA LEU A 78 -12.14 -23.16 -11.25
C LEU A 78 -12.25 -24.32 -12.26
N VAL A 79 -12.57 -25.52 -11.81
CA VAL A 79 -12.74 -26.69 -12.70
C VAL A 79 -14.04 -26.57 -13.49
N GLU A 80 -15.18 -26.37 -12.83
CA GLU A 80 -16.50 -26.39 -13.47
C GLU A 80 -16.76 -25.15 -14.33
N THR A 81 -16.31 -23.98 -13.88
CA THR A 81 -16.59 -22.72 -14.57
C THR A 81 -15.54 -22.43 -15.65
N TRP A 82 -14.26 -22.59 -15.30
CA TRP A 82 -13.16 -22.20 -16.18
C TRP A 82 -12.59 -23.37 -16.99
N GLY A 83 -12.93 -24.62 -16.65
CA GLY A 83 -12.39 -25.80 -17.32
C GLY A 83 -10.92 -26.06 -16.99
N VAL A 84 -10.44 -25.58 -15.84
CA VAL A 84 -9.08 -25.83 -15.37
C VAL A 84 -8.91 -27.31 -15.03
N ASN A 85 -7.79 -27.92 -15.42
CA ASN A 85 -7.53 -29.32 -15.07
C ASN A 85 -7.34 -29.44 -13.53
N PRO A 86 -8.08 -30.34 -12.84
CA PRO A 86 -7.95 -30.54 -11.39
C PRO A 86 -6.53 -30.80 -10.88
N ASP A 87 -5.64 -31.37 -11.70
CA ASP A 87 -4.24 -31.65 -11.35
C ASP A 87 -3.41 -30.36 -11.22
N GLN A 88 -3.85 -29.26 -11.83
CA GLN A 88 -3.23 -27.94 -11.68
C GLN A 88 -3.53 -27.30 -10.32
N LEU A 89 -4.46 -27.87 -9.54
CA LEU A 89 -5.00 -27.30 -8.31
C LEU A 89 -4.81 -28.25 -7.11
N PRO A 90 -3.56 -28.53 -6.69
CA PRO A 90 -3.32 -29.31 -5.48
C PRO A 90 -3.86 -28.57 -4.25
N ILE A 91 -4.47 -29.31 -3.33
CA ILE A 91 -4.89 -28.80 -2.02
C ILE A 91 -3.81 -29.17 -1.02
N ALA A 92 -3.31 -28.17 -0.27
CA ALA A 92 -2.28 -28.40 0.72
C ALA A 92 -2.76 -29.33 1.85
N THR A 93 -1.87 -30.19 2.34
CA THR A 93 -2.15 -31.15 3.42
C THR A 93 -1.03 -31.08 4.46
N GLY A 94 -1.39 -31.24 5.75
CA GLY A 94 -0.42 -31.32 6.85
C GLY A 94 0.24 -30.01 7.30
N ASP A 95 0.08 -28.92 6.55
CA ASP A 95 0.60 -27.60 6.93
C ASP A 95 -0.27 -26.92 8.01
N ALA A 96 0.37 -26.12 8.88
CA ALA A 96 -0.31 -25.36 9.93
C ALA A 96 -1.13 -24.20 9.34
N THR A 97 -2.46 -24.30 9.37
CA THR A 97 -3.41 -23.38 8.73
C THR A 97 -3.01 -21.91 8.85
N PRO A 98 -3.15 -21.10 7.79
CA PRO A 98 -2.79 -19.69 7.86
C PRO A 98 -3.70 -18.98 8.87
N LYS A 99 -3.13 -18.29 9.86
CA LYS A 99 -3.90 -17.59 10.90
C LYS A 99 -3.61 -16.10 10.89
N SER A 100 -4.68 -15.32 10.83
CA SER A 100 -4.73 -13.94 11.30
C SER A 100 -4.94 -13.98 12.82
N GLY A 101 -4.27 -13.06 13.51
CA GLY A 101 -4.21 -13.02 14.97
C GLY A 101 -3.13 -13.92 15.57
N THR A 102 -2.77 -13.62 16.81
CA THR A 102 -1.80 -14.36 17.63
C THR A 102 -2.39 -14.61 19.01
N PRO A 103 -1.78 -15.46 19.85
CA PRO A 103 -2.17 -15.57 21.27
C PRO A 103 -2.08 -14.25 22.06
N ARG A 104 -1.43 -13.22 21.50
CA ARG A 104 -1.30 -11.87 22.09
C ARG A 104 -2.26 -10.85 21.45
N THR A 105 -3.13 -11.26 20.53
CA THR A 105 -4.14 -10.36 19.94
C THR A 105 -5.02 -9.78 21.05
N PRO A 106 -5.22 -8.45 21.09
CA PRO A 106 -6.12 -7.80 22.04
C PRO A 106 -7.53 -8.40 21.98
N ALA A 107 -8.19 -8.53 23.13
CA ALA A 107 -9.49 -9.19 23.22
C ALA A 107 -10.55 -8.56 22.27
N ASP A 108 -10.53 -7.25 22.12
CA ASP A 108 -11.44 -6.50 21.25
C ASP A 108 -11.17 -6.74 19.75
N ASP A 109 -9.93 -7.13 19.40
CA ASP A 109 -9.52 -7.41 18.01
C ASP A 109 -9.78 -8.87 17.60
N VAL A 110 -9.91 -9.79 18.57
CA VAL A 110 -10.07 -11.23 18.32
C VAL A 110 -11.19 -11.52 17.31
N PRO A 111 -12.42 -10.98 17.44
CA PRO A 111 -13.49 -11.27 16.48
C PRO A 111 -13.12 -10.96 15.03
N PHE A 112 -12.40 -9.86 14.80
CA PHE A 112 -11.98 -9.45 13.45
C PHE A 112 -10.90 -10.36 12.87
N THR A 113 -9.95 -10.80 13.70
CA THR A 113 -8.91 -11.75 13.27
C THR A 113 -9.48 -13.15 13.01
N VAL A 114 -10.49 -13.57 13.76
CA VAL A 114 -11.24 -14.82 13.52
C VAL A 114 -12.00 -14.72 12.20
N GLU A 115 -12.69 -13.61 11.93
CA GLU A 115 -13.39 -13.39 10.66
C GLU A 115 -12.45 -13.54 9.44
N GLU A 116 -11.23 -12.99 9.54
CA GLU A 116 -10.20 -13.08 8.49
C GLU A 116 -9.69 -14.50 8.23
N ASN A 117 -9.87 -15.43 9.17
CA ASN A 117 -9.43 -16.81 9.03
C ASN A 117 -10.32 -17.66 8.14
N ARG A 118 -11.49 -17.18 7.71
CA ARG A 118 -12.26 -17.85 6.66
C ARG A 118 -11.71 -17.47 5.28
N ARG A 119 -10.63 -18.15 4.85
CA ARG A 119 -9.92 -17.78 3.62
C ARG A 119 -9.24 -18.96 2.94
N VAL A 120 -8.98 -18.79 1.64
CA VAL A 120 -8.15 -19.68 0.82
C VAL A 120 -6.99 -18.86 0.24
N HIS A 121 -5.78 -19.28 0.55
CA HIS A 121 -4.55 -18.73 0.00
C HIS A 121 -4.22 -19.44 -1.32
N LEU A 122 -3.76 -18.64 -2.28
CA LEU A 122 -3.27 -19.09 -3.57
C LEU A 122 -1.74 -18.99 -3.55
N ARG A 123 -1.02 -20.11 -3.54
CA ARG A 123 0.44 -20.12 -3.34
C ARG A 123 1.15 -21.16 -4.20
N LYS A 124 2.49 -21.16 -4.15
CA LYS A 124 3.37 -22.07 -4.92
C LYS A 124 2.99 -22.12 -6.41
N MET A 125 2.68 -20.96 -6.97
CA MET A 125 2.28 -20.85 -8.37
C MET A 125 3.46 -21.17 -9.27
N THR A 126 3.25 -22.03 -10.26
CA THR A 126 4.26 -22.33 -11.28
C THR A 126 3.68 -22.18 -12.68
N PRO A 127 4.41 -21.57 -13.63
CA PRO A 127 5.61 -20.74 -13.41
C PRO A 127 5.29 -19.49 -12.58
N ASP A 128 6.31 -18.82 -12.03
CA ASP A 128 6.15 -17.61 -11.19
C ASP A 128 5.29 -16.52 -11.87
N LYS A 129 5.36 -16.44 -13.20
CA LYS A 129 4.55 -15.50 -14.01
C LYS A 129 3.05 -15.65 -13.83
N LEU A 130 2.55 -16.82 -13.41
CA LEU A 130 1.14 -17.04 -13.12
C LEU A 130 0.64 -16.10 -12.00
N GLY A 131 1.52 -15.77 -11.05
CA GLY A 131 1.25 -14.87 -9.93
C GLY A 131 1.58 -13.40 -10.18
N HIS A 132 1.97 -13.00 -11.41
CA HIS A 132 2.28 -11.61 -11.70
C HIS A 132 1.11 -10.69 -11.40
N ARG A 133 1.41 -9.52 -10.81
CA ARG A 133 0.39 -8.55 -10.41
C ARG A 133 -0.25 -7.90 -11.64
N VAL A 134 -1.55 -7.67 -11.57
CA VAL A 134 -2.30 -6.96 -12.61
C VAL A 134 -1.96 -5.47 -12.53
N ALA A 135 -1.38 -4.91 -13.59
CA ALA A 135 -1.19 -3.47 -13.73
C ALA A 135 -2.51 -2.80 -14.18
N ILE A 136 -2.82 -1.64 -13.59
CA ILE A 136 -3.95 -0.81 -14.02
C ILE A 136 -3.39 0.56 -14.40
N ALA A 137 -3.68 1.03 -15.62
CA ALA A 137 -3.51 2.42 -15.99
C ALA A 137 -4.84 3.17 -15.79
N VAL A 138 -4.80 4.26 -15.03
CA VAL A 138 -5.94 5.14 -14.79
C VAL A 138 -5.47 6.59 -14.92
N LYS A 139 -6.23 7.41 -15.64
CA LYS A 139 -6.09 8.86 -15.54
C LYS A 139 -6.83 9.32 -14.30
N ARG A 140 -6.11 9.97 -13.39
CA ARG A 140 -6.69 10.60 -12.20
C ARG A 140 -6.23 12.04 -12.18
N GLU A 141 -7.16 12.93 -11.85
CA GLU A 141 -6.75 14.21 -11.26
C GLU A 141 -6.18 13.85 -9.89
N ALA A 142 -4.92 14.21 -9.66
CA ALA A 142 -4.37 14.09 -8.32
C ALA A 142 -5.24 14.96 -7.42
N GLU A 143 -5.78 14.36 -6.35
CA GLU A 143 -6.25 15.17 -5.22
C GLU A 143 -5.10 16.09 -4.80
N GLU A 144 -5.41 17.28 -4.31
CA GLU A 144 -4.42 18.27 -3.87
C GLU A 144 -3.63 17.73 -2.65
N ASP A 145 -2.78 16.72 -2.84
CA ASP A 145 -1.84 16.23 -1.83
C ASP A 145 -0.66 17.20 -1.80
N HIS A 146 -0.95 18.37 -1.24
CA HIS A 146 0.03 19.36 -0.91
C HIS A 146 0.31 19.13 0.57
N GLN A 147 1.49 18.65 0.92
CA GLN A 147 1.92 18.58 2.32
C GLN A 147 3.32 19.17 2.44
N ILE A 148 3.49 20.07 3.41
CA ILE A 148 4.79 20.58 3.82
C ILE A 148 5.29 19.65 4.93
N TYR A 149 6.32 18.84 4.63
CA TYR A 149 7.03 18.09 5.64
C TYR A 149 7.95 19.04 6.42
N THR A 150 7.88 19.01 7.74
CA THR A 150 8.73 19.80 8.63
C THR A 150 9.27 18.91 9.73
N GLU A 151 10.56 19.01 9.98
CA GLU A 151 11.28 18.24 10.99
C GLU A 151 12.10 19.18 11.87
N ILE A 152 11.94 19.03 13.19
CA ILE A 152 12.68 19.77 14.20
C ILE A 152 13.97 19.01 14.51
N THR A 153 15.09 19.57 14.07
CA THR A 153 16.43 19.05 14.39
C THR A 153 17.02 19.86 15.52
N THR A 154 17.09 19.29 16.73
CA THR A 154 17.64 19.97 17.91
C THR A 154 18.18 18.97 18.94
N ASN A 155 19.13 19.43 19.75
CA ASN A 155 19.64 18.69 20.92
C ASN A 155 18.81 18.96 22.19
N GLU A 156 17.80 19.82 22.09
CA GLU A 156 16.95 20.22 23.21
C GLU A 156 15.77 19.27 23.40
N ASN A 157 15.32 19.09 24.64
CA ASN A 157 14.13 18.31 24.93
C ASN A 157 12.86 19.15 24.69
N ILE A 158 12.26 19.04 23.50
CA ILE A 158 11.07 19.80 23.10
C ILE A 158 9.82 19.14 23.68
N ALA A 159 9.02 19.92 24.43
CA ALA A 159 7.73 19.50 24.95
C ALA A 159 6.60 19.74 23.94
N SER A 160 6.65 20.85 23.20
CA SER A 160 5.68 21.16 22.15
C SER A 160 6.25 22.20 21.19
N TRP A 161 5.76 22.27 19.96
CA TRP A 161 6.12 23.33 19.03
C TRP A 161 4.98 23.69 18.09
N GLN A 162 5.03 24.88 17.51
CA GLN A 162 4.07 25.36 16.51
C GLN A 162 4.83 25.98 15.35
N ALA A 163 4.22 25.99 14.17
CA ALA A 163 4.77 26.65 12.99
C ALA A 163 3.81 27.70 12.46
N THR A 164 4.34 28.78 11.90
CA THR A 164 3.58 29.80 11.20
C THR A 164 4.21 30.07 9.84
N ILE A 165 3.47 29.80 8.78
CA ILE A 165 3.90 30.03 7.40
C ILE A 165 3.31 31.34 6.92
N THR A 166 4.14 32.24 6.39
CA THR A 166 3.75 33.55 5.87
C THR A 166 4.35 33.78 4.48
N GLY A 167 3.54 34.25 3.53
CA GLY A 167 4.00 34.57 2.17
C GLY A 167 2.82 34.85 1.24
N ASN A 168 3.05 35.59 0.15
CA ASN A 168 2.00 35.99 -0.81
C ASN A 168 0.73 36.63 -0.16
N GLY A 169 0.88 37.34 0.95
CA GLY A 169 -0.24 37.91 1.70
C GLY A 169 -1.07 36.89 2.50
N GLN A 170 -0.69 35.61 2.47
CA GLN A 170 -1.27 34.53 3.25
C GLN A 170 -0.47 34.30 4.53
N LYS A 171 -1.17 33.90 5.59
CA LYS A 171 -0.58 33.48 6.87
C LYS A 171 -1.37 32.30 7.41
N ARG A 172 -0.70 31.18 7.72
CA ARG A 172 -1.31 30.01 8.37
C ARG A 172 -0.46 29.56 9.55
N SER A 173 -1.12 29.12 10.61
CA SER A 173 -0.48 28.57 11.80
C SER A 173 -0.85 27.10 11.98
N PHE A 174 0.09 26.32 12.49
CA PHE A 174 0.06 24.87 12.59
C PHE A 174 0.55 24.45 13.98
N GLY A 175 -0.04 23.37 14.51
CA GLY A 175 0.27 22.86 15.85
C GLY A 175 -0.72 23.34 16.93
N PRO A 176 -0.38 23.21 18.22
CA PRO A 176 0.90 22.70 18.71
C PRO A 176 1.07 21.20 18.44
N TYR A 177 2.30 20.81 18.14
CA TYR A 177 2.75 19.45 17.89
C TYR A 177 3.68 18.99 18.99
N THR A 178 3.74 17.68 19.22
CA THR A 178 4.67 17.05 20.18
C THR A 178 5.68 16.13 19.47
N GLU A 179 5.34 15.73 18.24
CA GLU A 179 6.13 14.93 17.32
C GLU A 179 7.32 15.72 16.80
N ARG A 180 8.45 15.07 16.53
CA ARG A 180 9.63 15.74 15.96
C ARG A 180 9.45 16.16 14.51
N SER A 181 8.57 15.49 13.78
CA SER A 181 8.26 15.84 12.41
C SER A 181 6.78 15.67 12.11
N VAL A 182 6.26 16.54 11.24
CA VAL A 182 4.85 16.59 10.88
C VAL A 182 4.70 16.94 9.40
N TYR A 183 3.55 16.59 8.86
CA TYR A 183 3.10 17.03 7.54
C TYR A 183 2.00 18.06 7.73
N MET A 184 2.14 19.22 7.10
CA MET A 184 1.20 20.33 7.21
C MET A 184 0.48 20.54 5.87
N ASP A 185 -0.84 20.66 5.91
CA ASP A 185 -1.65 21.02 4.75
C ASP A 185 -1.44 22.52 4.41
N PRO A 186 -0.84 22.87 3.25
CA PRO A 186 -0.61 24.23 2.81
C PRO A 186 -1.79 24.80 2.00
N THR A 187 -2.95 24.14 1.94
CA THR A 187 -4.12 24.60 1.19
C THR A 187 -4.41 26.07 1.49
N GLY A 188 -4.64 26.88 0.45
CA GLY A 188 -4.85 28.33 0.59
C GLY A 188 -3.59 29.18 0.74
N LEU A 189 -2.38 28.59 0.89
CA LEU A 189 -1.12 29.37 0.75
C LEU A 189 -0.85 29.75 -0.71
N LEU A 190 -1.25 28.92 -1.66
CA LEU A 190 -1.22 29.19 -3.10
C LEU A 190 -2.63 29.22 -3.69
N SER A 191 -2.79 29.82 -4.86
CA SER A 191 -4.04 29.82 -5.61
C SER A 191 -3.78 29.58 -7.11
N THR A 192 -4.83 29.35 -7.90
CA THR A 192 -4.69 29.23 -9.36
C THR A 192 -4.14 30.50 -10.00
N SER A 193 -4.43 31.68 -9.45
CA SER A 193 -3.93 32.97 -9.92
C SER A 193 -2.54 33.33 -9.37
N GLN A 194 -2.10 32.69 -8.30
CA GLN A 194 -0.75 32.80 -7.73
C GLN A 194 -0.17 31.41 -7.48
N PRO A 195 0.29 30.72 -8.55
CA PRO A 195 0.74 29.33 -8.46
C PRO A 195 2.14 29.19 -7.87
N SER A 196 2.85 30.27 -7.54
CA SER A 196 4.12 30.19 -6.84
C SER A 196 4.37 31.40 -5.96
N GLY A 197 5.28 31.27 -4.99
CA GLY A 197 5.66 32.36 -4.10
C GLY A 197 6.81 32.02 -3.17
N GLN A 198 7.43 33.06 -2.62
CA GLN A 198 8.38 32.94 -1.52
C GLN A 198 7.62 32.98 -0.20
N PHE A 199 7.94 32.05 0.69
CA PHE A 199 7.34 31.91 2.00
C PHE A 199 8.44 31.82 3.06
N SER A 200 8.10 32.24 4.27
CA SER A 200 8.88 31.96 5.48
C SER A 200 8.05 31.10 6.43
N MET A 201 8.71 30.18 7.12
CA MET A 201 8.12 29.39 8.20
C MET A 201 8.84 29.73 9.49
N GLU A 202 8.14 30.37 10.41
CA GLU A 202 8.59 30.56 11.79
C GLU A 202 8.14 29.37 12.63
N VAL A 203 9.10 28.68 13.23
CA VAL A 203 8.86 27.64 14.21
C VAL A 203 9.09 28.21 15.60
N VAL A 204 8.16 28.00 16.51
CA VAL A 204 8.29 28.34 17.94
C VAL A 204 8.12 27.07 18.76
N ALA A 205 9.17 26.67 19.47
CA ALA A 205 9.21 25.48 20.30
C ALA A 205 9.30 25.83 21.79
N ARG A 206 8.63 25.04 22.63
CA ARG A 206 8.71 25.09 24.08
C ARG A 206 9.45 23.85 24.56
N THR A 207 10.52 24.03 25.31
CA THR A 207 11.29 22.94 25.92
C THR A 207 10.59 22.41 27.17
N ALA A 208 10.92 21.19 27.58
CA ALA A 208 10.39 20.57 28.80
C ALA A 208 10.76 21.34 30.08
N ASP A 209 11.89 22.07 30.07
CA ASP A 209 12.31 22.95 31.18
C ASP A 209 11.68 24.35 31.14
N GLY A 210 10.79 24.61 30.16
CA GLY A 210 9.98 25.83 30.08
C GLY A 210 10.58 26.98 29.27
N ARG A 211 11.74 26.81 28.65
CA ARG A 211 12.31 27.79 27.69
C ARG A 211 11.52 27.81 26.39
N THR A 212 11.64 28.91 25.67
CA THR A 212 11.12 29.08 24.31
C THR A 212 12.28 29.23 23.35
N LEU A 213 12.24 28.46 22.25
CA LEU A 213 13.17 28.52 21.13
C LEU A 213 12.39 28.92 19.88
N SER A 214 13.04 29.61 18.95
CA SER A 214 12.44 29.94 17.66
C SER A 214 13.46 29.85 16.54
N ASP A 215 13.00 29.44 15.36
CA ASP A 215 13.80 29.44 14.14
C ASP A 215 12.93 29.83 12.94
N VAL A 216 13.56 30.33 11.87
CA VAL A 216 12.86 30.77 10.66
C VAL A 216 13.56 30.25 9.42
N GLU A 217 12.81 29.52 8.59
CA GLU A 217 13.30 29.02 7.30
C GLU A 217 12.55 29.65 6.14
N ASN A 218 13.27 29.98 5.06
CA ASN A 218 12.69 30.53 3.84
C ASN A 218 12.65 29.48 2.74
N PHE A 219 11.54 29.41 2.00
CA PHE A 219 11.34 28.42 0.96
C PHE A 219 10.40 28.93 -0.13
N THR A 220 10.45 28.29 -1.29
CA THR A 220 9.54 28.57 -2.40
C THR A 220 8.48 27.49 -2.48
N LEU A 221 7.21 27.88 -2.50
CA LEU A 221 6.12 26.99 -2.88
C LEU A 221 5.79 27.18 -4.34
N VAL A 222 5.55 26.07 -5.04
CA VAL A 222 5.10 26.05 -6.43
C VAL A 222 3.99 25.02 -6.55
N ARG A 223 2.85 25.45 -7.09
CA ARG A 223 1.76 24.60 -7.56
C ARG A 223 2.19 24.05 -8.91
N THR A 224 2.62 22.79 -8.91
CA THR A 224 3.00 22.11 -10.14
C THR A 224 1.74 21.75 -10.92
N GLN A 225 1.52 22.38 -12.07
CA GLN A 225 0.59 21.90 -13.09
C GLN A 225 1.36 20.98 -14.04
N SER A 226 1.66 19.76 -13.59
CA SER A 226 2.25 18.75 -14.47
C SER A 226 1.27 17.61 -14.65
N GLU A 227 0.96 17.28 -15.91
CA GLU A 227 0.60 15.90 -16.24
C GLU A 227 1.84 15.06 -15.93
N GLY A 228 1.81 14.35 -14.80
CA GLY A 228 2.89 13.48 -14.36
C GLY A 228 2.47 12.02 -14.52
N ILE A 229 3.36 11.18 -15.04
CA ILE A 229 3.17 9.73 -14.95
C ILE A 229 3.61 9.33 -13.55
N SER A 230 2.64 8.90 -12.74
CA SER A 230 2.92 8.25 -11.47
C SER A 230 2.66 6.76 -11.59
N THR A 231 3.59 5.95 -11.09
CA THR A 231 3.40 4.51 -10.91
C THR A 231 3.22 4.21 -9.44
N ARG A 232 2.07 3.65 -9.07
CA ARG A 232 1.75 3.25 -7.70
C ARG A 232 1.95 1.75 -7.51
N PHE A 233 2.79 1.38 -6.55
CA PHE A 233 3.00 0.01 -6.10
C PHE A 233 2.41 -0.17 -4.70
N ARG A 234 2.03 -1.42 -4.37
CA ARG A 234 1.45 -1.75 -3.05
C ARG A 234 2.02 -3.04 -2.49
N LEU A 235 2.47 -2.94 -1.25
CA LEU A 235 2.90 -4.07 -0.42
C LEU A 235 1.78 -4.32 0.59
N ASN A 236 1.21 -5.52 0.64
CA ASN A 236 0.17 -5.86 1.61
C ASN A 236 0.75 -6.75 2.69
N PHE A 237 0.26 -6.61 3.92
CA PHE A 237 0.78 -7.30 5.09
C PHE A 237 -0.30 -8.10 5.82
N GLU A 238 0.10 -9.23 6.36
CA GLU A 238 -0.73 -10.00 7.27
C GLU A 238 -0.84 -9.30 8.64
N TYR A 239 -1.88 -9.65 9.39
CA TYR A 239 -2.00 -9.17 10.77
C TYR A 239 -0.84 -9.71 11.61
N ALA A 240 -0.19 -8.84 12.38
CA ALA A 240 0.94 -9.18 13.26
C ALA A 240 2.08 -9.95 12.55
N GLU A 241 2.33 -9.66 11.27
CA GLU A 241 3.44 -10.24 10.51
C GLU A 241 4.81 -9.85 11.10
N GLU A 242 5.69 -10.85 11.29
CA GLU A 242 7.00 -10.65 11.92
C GLU A 242 8.03 -9.98 11.01
N ASP A 243 8.01 -10.27 9.70
CA ASP A 243 8.91 -9.67 8.69
C ASP A 243 8.12 -9.17 7.46
N PRO A 244 7.29 -8.11 7.65
CA PRO A 244 6.36 -7.64 6.64
C PRO A 244 7.06 -7.18 5.35
N VAL A 245 8.15 -6.43 5.48
CA VAL A 245 8.88 -5.86 4.34
C VAL A 245 9.80 -6.90 3.69
N GLY A 246 10.44 -7.78 4.47
CA GLY A 246 11.31 -8.83 3.94
C GLY A 246 10.61 -9.79 3.00
N ARG A 247 9.35 -10.16 3.27
CA ARG A 247 8.49 -10.94 2.36
C ARG A 247 8.33 -10.26 0.99
N SER A 248 8.34 -8.93 0.96
CA SER A 248 8.20 -8.13 -0.27
C SER A 248 9.52 -7.79 -0.95
N LYS A 249 10.67 -8.25 -0.42
CA LYS A 249 12.00 -7.88 -0.91
C LYS A 249 12.22 -8.17 -2.38
N GLU A 250 11.86 -9.37 -2.82
CA GLU A 250 12.04 -9.75 -4.22
C GLU A 250 11.24 -8.86 -5.16
N TYR A 251 9.99 -8.56 -4.79
CA TYR A 251 9.13 -7.64 -5.54
C TYR A 251 9.70 -6.21 -5.58
N LEU A 252 10.18 -5.70 -4.43
CA LEU A 252 10.80 -4.38 -4.37
C LEU A 252 12.05 -4.27 -5.25
N VAL A 253 12.89 -5.31 -5.24
CA VAL A 253 14.16 -5.32 -5.99
C VAL A 253 13.96 -5.58 -7.48
N LYS A 254 13.07 -6.50 -7.85
CA LYS A 254 12.90 -6.95 -9.24
C LYS A 254 11.84 -6.18 -10.02
N GLU A 255 10.86 -5.58 -9.36
CA GLU A 255 9.75 -4.88 -10.04
C GLU A 255 9.77 -3.38 -9.74
N VAL A 256 9.82 -3.00 -8.46
CA VAL A 256 9.67 -1.59 -8.06
C VAL A 256 10.94 -0.80 -8.38
N ALA A 257 12.09 -1.24 -7.90
CA ALA A 257 13.34 -0.52 -8.12
C ALA A 257 13.62 -0.28 -9.62
N PRO A 258 13.48 -1.26 -10.54
CA PRO A 258 13.68 -1.05 -11.97
C PRO A 258 12.88 0.08 -12.60
N SER A 259 11.70 0.38 -12.06
CA SER A 259 10.85 1.47 -12.53
C SER A 259 11.34 2.88 -12.13
N ILE A 260 12.19 2.99 -11.09
CA ILE A 260 12.67 4.27 -10.56
C ILE A 260 13.91 4.70 -11.34
N LYS A 261 13.86 5.92 -11.91
CA LYS A 261 14.96 6.52 -12.67
C LYS A 261 15.67 7.61 -11.86
N SER A 262 16.88 7.95 -12.28
CA SER A 262 17.60 9.13 -11.75
C SER A 262 16.75 10.39 -11.94
N GLY A 263 16.63 11.21 -10.91
CA GLY A 263 15.79 12.41 -10.85
C GLY A 263 14.39 12.18 -10.27
N ALA A 264 13.95 10.92 -10.13
CA ALA A 264 12.59 10.61 -9.65
C ALA A 264 12.35 11.03 -8.20
N LYS A 265 11.08 11.29 -7.89
CA LYS A 265 10.57 11.44 -6.52
C LYS A 265 9.76 10.22 -6.16
N VAL A 266 10.05 9.64 -5.00
CA VAL A 266 9.36 8.45 -4.49
C VAL A 266 8.70 8.80 -3.16
N TYR A 267 7.40 8.61 -3.07
CA TYR A 267 6.62 8.77 -1.85
C TYR A 267 6.20 7.40 -1.34
N ILE A 268 6.42 7.15 -0.05
CA ILE A 268 6.13 5.87 0.59
C ILE A 268 5.20 6.14 1.77
N TYR A 269 3.98 5.64 1.69
CA TYR A 269 2.96 5.78 2.72
C TYR A 269 2.64 4.43 3.34
N GLY A 270 2.95 4.26 4.62
CA GLY A 270 2.53 3.10 5.39
C GLY A 270 1.14 3.32 5.99
N HIS A 271 0.27 2.33 5.91
CA HIS A 271 -1.05 2.31 6.51
C HIS A 271 -1.25 1.05 7.35
N THR A 272 -2.12 1.13 8.35
CA THR A 272 -2.65 -0.01 9.10
C THR A 272 -4.16 -0.12 8.89
N ASP A 273 -4.74 -1.23 9.34
CA ASP A 273 -6.18 -1.27 9.58
C ASP A 273 -6.52 -0.60 10.92
N LYS A 274 -7.80 -0.64 11.30
CA LYS A 274 -8.32 -0.07 12.56
C LYS A 274 -8.03 -0.91 13.82
N LEU A 275 -7.35 -2.05 13.69
CA LEU A 275 -7.16 -2.96 14.81
C LEU A 275 -5.95 -2.51 15.63
N GLY A 276 -6.01 -2.67 16.96
CA GLY A 276 -4.98 -2.17 17.86
C GLY A 276 -5.16 -0.70 18.28
N LYS A 277 -4.09 -0.10 18.82
CA LYS A 277 -4.11 1.28 19.34
C LYS A 277 -3.53 2.23 18.30
N ASP A 278 -4.11 3.42 18.17
CA ASP A 278 -3.74 4.43 17.19
C ASP A 278 -2.24 4.76 17.18
N ASN A 279 -1.63 4.93 18.38
CA ASN A 279 -0.21 5.25 18.50
C ASN A 279 0.68 4.08 18.05
N VAL A 280 0.29 2.85 18.39
CA VAL A 280 0.98 1.63 17.93
C VAL A 280 0.86 1.48 16.42
N ASN A 281 -0.31 1.79 15.87
CA ASN A 281 -0.57 1.77 14.43
C ASN A 281 0.27 2.82 13.68
N LEU A 282 0.40 4.02 14.24
CA LEU A 282 1.25 5.07 13.68
C LEU A 282 2.73 4.66 13.69
N ASP A 283 3.24 4.11 14.79
CA ASP A 283 4.61 3.62 14.89
C ASP A 283 4.88 2.47 13.90
N LEU A 284 3.95 1.50 13.82
CA LEU A 284 4.05 0.35 12.92
C LEU A 284 4.05 0.76 11.46
N SER A 285 3.12 1.65 11.08
CA SER A 285 3.07 2.18 9.70
C SER A 285 4.33 2.95 9.33
N SER A 286 4.89 3.72 10.26
CA SER A 286 6.13 4.49 10.08
C SER A 286 7.34 3.58 9.92
N SER A 287 7.44 2.51 10.74
CA SER A 287 8.51 1.50 10.61
C SER A 287 8.47 0.82 9.24
N ARG A 288 7.29 0.33 8.81
CA ARG A 288 7.11 -0.32 7.49
C ARG A 288 7.48 0.61 6.33
N ALA A 289 7.10 1.88 6.40
CA ALA A 289 7.45 2.87 5.38
C ALA A 289 8.96 3.13 5.32
N ASN A 290 9.61 3.27 6.48
CA ASN A 290 11.06 3.50 6.56
C ASN A 290 11.89 2.27 6.14
N GLU A 291 11.47 1.06 6.49
CA GLU A 291 12.10 -0.17 6.04
C GLU A 291 11.99 -0.34 4.53
N THR A 292 10.81 -0.05 3.96
CA THR A 292 10.61 -0.05 2.50
C THR A 292 11.52 0.97 1.83
N LYS A 293 11.62 2.18 2.40
CA LYS A 293 12.56 3.22 1.94
C LYS A 293 13.99 2.71 1.92
N GLN A 294 14.49 2.15 3.04
CA GLN A 294 15.85 1.65 3.14
C GLN A 294 16.12 0.59 2.07
N MET A 295 15.22 -0.38 1.92
CA MET A 295 15.37 -1.45 0.94
C MET A 295 15.42 -0.93 -0.51
N LEU A 296 14.60 0.07 -0.84
CA LEU A 296 14.67 0.72 -2.16
C LEU A 296 15.97 1.52 -2.33
N GLN A 297 16.44 2.24 -1.31
CA GLN A 297 17.72 2.95 -1.37
C GLN A 297 18.88 2.00 -1.63
N ASP A 298 18.92 0.84 -0.96
CA ASP A 298 19.93 -0.19 -1.15
C ASP A 298 19.88 -0.76 -2.58
N ALA A 299 18.67 -1.09 -3.07
CA ALA A 299 18.47 -1.62 -4.41
C ALA A 299 18.84 -0.62 -5.52
N LEU A 300 18.56 0.67 -5.32
CA LEU A 300 18.92 1.74 -6.26
C LEU A 300 20.42 2.01 -6.27
N SER A 301 21.04 2.04 -5.08
CA SER A 301 22.49 2.21 -4.93
C SER A 301 23.26 1.07 -5.61
N ALA A 302 22.79 -0.17 -5.46
CA ALA A 302 23.35 -1.33 -6.15
C ALA A 302 23.26 -1.22 -7.69
N ARG A 303 22.35 -0.38 -8.20
CA ARG A 303 22.19 -0.08 -9.64
C ARG A 303 22.87 1.21 -10.08
N GLY A 304 23.60 1.88 -9.19
CA GLY A 304 24.28 3.16 -9.47
C GLY A 304 23.34 4.36 -9.57
N ILE A 305 22.09 4.24 -9.10
CA ILE A 305 21.11 5.34 -9.10
C ILE A 305 21.11 5.99 -7.72
N THR A 306 21.68 7.18 -7.60
CA THR A 306 21.81 7.89 -6.32
C THR A 306 21.00 9.19 -6.24
N ASN A 307 20.67 9.80 -7.38
CA ASN A 307 19.88 11.02 -7.45
C ASN A 307 18.38 10.70 -7.43
N VAL A 308 17.85 10.21 -6.30
CA VAL A 308 16.42 9.95 -6.12
C VAL A 308 16.00 10.53 -4.77
N LYS A 309 14.90 11.28 -4.74
CA LYS A 309 14.33 11.80 -3.50
C LYS A 309 13.29 10.81 -2.98
N ILE A 310 13.56 10.13 -1.87
CA ILE A 310 12.62 9.19 -1.23
C ILE A 310 12.10 9.75 0.09
N ILE A 311 10.79 9.95 0.16
CA ILE A 311 10.05 10.44 1.33
C ILE A 311 9.19 9.29 1.85
N ALA A 312 9.25 9.02 3.16
CA ALA A 312 8.49 7.96 3.81
C ALA A 312 7.65 8.53 4.96
N LYS A 313 6.42 8.06 5.09
CA LYS A 313 5.43 8.51 6.08
C LYS A 313 4.62 7.33 6.60
N GLY A 314 4.45 7.24 7.92
CA GLY A 314 3.40 6.43 8.52
C GLY A 314 2.12 7.23 8.63
N MET A 315 1.02 6.66 8.14
CA MET A 315 -0.33 7.24 8.20
C MET A 315 -1.14 6.66 9.37
N GLY A 316 -0.65 5.59 10.01
CA GLY A 316 -1.42 4.79 10.96
C GLY A 316 -2.68 4.24 10.30
N GLU A 317 -3.78 4.25 11.04
CA GLU A 317 -5.11 3.84 10.56
C GLU A 317 -5.89 4.99 9.90
N ASN A 318 -5.32 6.19 9.87
CA ASN A 318 -5.95 7.37 9.30
C ASN A 318 -5.97 7.29 7.77
N GLU A 319 -7.01 7.88 7.17
CA GLU A 319 -7.23 7.91 5.72
C GLU A 319 -7.08 6.53 5.06
N PRO A 320 -7.79 5.50 5.55
CA PRO A 320 -7.61 4.15 5.06
C PRO A 320 -8.02 4.06 3.58
N PRO A 321 -7.23 3.40 2.72
CA PRO A 321 -7.56 3.27 1.30
C PRO A 321 -8.89 2.51 1.03
N PHE A 322 -9.37 1.73 2.01
CA PHE A 322 -10.60 0.94 1.94
C PHE A 322 -11.37 0.98 3.27
N SER A 323 -12.65 0.58 3.26
CA SER A 323 -13.42 0.41 4.50
C SER A 323 -12.83 -0.68 5.39
N ASN A 324 -12.77 -0.43 6.70
CA ASN A 324 -12.34 -1.40 7.70
C ASN A 324 -13.47 -2.35 8.18
N ASP A 325 -14.66 -2.26 7.58
CA ASP A 325 -15.83 -3.04 8.00
C ASP A 325 -15.78 -4.49 7.51
N LEU A 326 -15.06 -4.74 6.41
CA LEU A 326 -14.93 -6.06 5.81
C LEU A 326 -13.51 -6.62 6.00
N PRO A 327 -13.34 -7.95 6.14
CA PRO A 327 -12.04 -8.62 6.24
C PRO A 327 -11.08 -8.24 5.11
N GLU A 328 -11.57 -8.22 3.87
CA GLU A 328 -10.75 -7.85 2.73
C GLU A 328 -10.29 -6.40 2.81
N GLY A 329 -11.15 -5.50 3.28
CA GLY A 329 -10.83 -4.09 3.41
C GLY A 329 -9.72 -3.85 4.42
N ARG A 330 -9.79 -4.52 5.59
CA ARG A 330 -8.70 -4.50 6.59
C ARG A 330 -7.39 -5.04 6.02
N MET A 331 -7.42 -6.16 5.31
CA MET A 331 -6.24 -6.72 4.63
C MET A 331 -5.60 -5.73 3.65
N TYR A 332 -6.41 -4.99 2.89
CA TYR A 332 -5.91 -4.01 1.94
C TYR A 332 -5.46 -2.69 2.59
N ASN A 333 -5.93 -2.37 3.79
CA ASN A 333 -5.48 -1.21 4.56
C ASN A 333 -4.14 -1.45 5.25
N ARG A 334 -3.83 -2.70 5.61
CA ARG A 334 -2.48 -3.11 6.04
C ARG A 334 -1.53 -3.10 4.85
N THR A 335 -1.09 -1.92 4.43
CA THR A 335 -0.34 -1.75 3.20
C THR A 335 0.75 -0.68 3.29
N VAL A 336 1.77 -0.81 2.45
CA VAL A 336 2.67 0.30 2.10
C VAL A 336 2.41 0.63 0.64
N ILE A 337 2.05 1.89 0.38
CA ILE A 337 1.89 2.47 -0.94
C ILE A 337 3.22 3.13 -1.32
N VAL A 338 3.76 2.78 -2.49
CA VAL A 338 4.96 3.41 -3.07
C VAL A 338 4.56 4.10 -4.37
N ASP A 339 4.57 5.42 -4.37
CA ASP A 339 4.31 6.24 -5.55
C ASP A 339 5.62 6.74 -6.13
N VAL A 340 5.88 6.36 -7.37
CA VAL A 340 7.04 6.78 -8.14
C VAL A 340 6.60 7.85 -9.13
N ILE A 341 7.08 9.07 -8.95
CA ILE A 341 6.84 10.22 -9.83
C ILE A 341 8.11 10.49 -10.62
N GLN A 342 8.00 10.42 -11.95
CA GLN A 342 9.12 10.55 -12.89
C GLN A 342 9.39 11.99 -13.29
#